data_AF-A0A401REY0-F1
#
_entry.id   AF-A0A401REY0-F1
#
_cell.length_a   1.000
_cell.length_b   1.000
_cell.length_c   1.000
_cell.angle_alpha   90.00
_cell.angle_beta   90.00
_cell.angle_gamma   90.00
#
_symmetry.space_group_name_H-M   'P 1'
#
loop_
_entity.id
_entity.type
_entity.pdbx_description
1 polymer ?
#
loop_
_entity_poly.entity_id
_entity_poly.type
_entity_poly.pdbx_seq_one_letter_code
_entity_poly.pdbx_strand_id
1 'polypeptide(L)'
;MFPGTRFRPLSFEVPKPLFPVAGVPMIQHHIEACAKVPNLKEILLIGFYQPSDELNRFLSSAQQEFKVCIRYLQEYIALGTGGGLYHFRDQILFGNPEKFFVMNADVCCEFPLVEMMEFQQSRGHLDSFIMLGTTANRRQSMNYGCIVENQQTHE
;
A
#
# COMPACT_ATOMS: atom_id res chain seq x y z
N MET A 1 5.01 -22.49 -7.58
CA MET A 1 5.65 -21.64 -6.56
C MET A 1 4.58 -20.70 -6.02
N PHE A 2 4.05 -20.95 -4.82
CA PHE A 2 2.93 -20.17 -4.27
C PHE A 2 3.42 -18.81 -3.75
N PRO A 3 2.80 -17.68 -4.11
CA PRO A 3 3.11 -16.39 -3.49
C PRO A 3 2.78 -16.46 -1.99
N GLY A 4 3.74 -16.09 -1.12
CA GLY A 4 3.58 -16.10 0.35
C GLY A 4 4.49 -17.04 1.15
N THR A 5 5.49 -17.68 0.55
CA THR A 5 6.34 -18.66 1.27
C THR A 5 7.47 -18.09 2.12
N ARG A 6 7.75 -16.77 2.08
CA ARG A 6 8.85 -16.15 2.85
C ARG A 6 8.54 -15.94 4.34
N PHE A 7 7.34 -16.29 4.80
CA PHE A 7 6.84 -16.04 6.17
C PHE A 7 6.37 -17.31 6.90
N ARG A 8 6.90 -18.49 6.53
CA ARG A 8 6.57 -19.77 7.21
C ARG A 8 7.61 -20.04 8.30
N PRO A 9 7.22 -20.08 9.60
CA PRO A 9 6.05 -20.81 10.09
C PRO A 9 5.12 -20.02 11.05
N LEU A 10 4.67 -18.79 10.70
CA LEU A 10 3.77 -18.00 11.57
C LEU A 10 2.39 -17.66 10.94
N SER A 11 2.11 -18.08 9.71
CA SER A 11 1.00 -17.57 8.91
C SER A 11 -0.10 -18.59 8.59
N PHE A 12 -0.40 -19.54 9.49
CA PHE A 12 -1.45 -20.53 9.22
C PHE A 12 -2.87 -20.09 9.62
N GLU A 13 -3.02 -19.14 10.54
CA GLU A 13 -4.35 -18.81 11.10
C GLU A 13 -4.79 -17.37 10.87
N VAL A 14 -3.86 -16.42 10.69
CA VAL A 14 -4.19 -14.99 10.57
C VAL A 14 -3.95 -14.50 9.15
N PRO A 15 -4.94 -13.83 8.51
CA PRO A 15 -4.74 -13.17 7.22
C PRO A 15 -3.52 -12.25 7.28
N LYS A 16 -2.65 -12.29 6.26
CA LYS A 16 -1.40 -11.50 6.24
C LYS A 16 -1.59 -10.01 6.60
N PRO A 17 -2.64 -9.30 6.13
CA PRO A 17 -2.88 -7.90 6.53
C PRO A 17 -3.13 -7.72 8.03
N LEU A 18 -3.65 -8.74 8.71
CA LEU A 18 -3.96 -8.73 10.13
C LEU A 18 -2.80 -9.21 11.01
N PHE A 19 -1.67 -9.59 10.41
CA PHE A 19 -0.49 -9.98 11.18
C PHE A 19 -0.05 -8.82 12.08
N PRO A 20 0.12 -9.04 13.41
CA PRO A 20 0.42 -7.95 14.33
C PRO A 20 1.85 -7.45 14.17
N VAL A 21 2.02 -6.13 14.09
CA VAL A 21 3.30 -5.42 14.11
C VAL A 21 3.20 -4.31 15.15
N ALA A 22 4.12 -4.30 16.12
CA ALA A 22 4.12 -3.35 17.24
C ALA A 22 2.79 -3.33 18.03
N GLY A 23 2.10 -4.46 18.13
CA GLY A 23 0.88 -4.61 18.93
C GLY A 23 -0.43 -4.34 18.20
N VAL A 24 -0.40 -3.91 16.94
CA VAL A 24 -1.61 -3.69 16.11
C VAL A 24 -1.49 -4.38 14.74
N PRO A 25 -2.59 -4.68 14.05
CA PRO A 25 -2.58 -5.23 12.70
C PRO A 25 -1.72 -4.42 11.72
N MET A 26 -0.94 -5.09 10.87
CA MET A 26 -0.07 -4.45 9.87
C MET A 26 -0.80 -3.44 8.98
N ILE A 27 -2.01 -3.78 8.57
CA ILE A 27 -2.84 -2.89 7.75
C ILE A 27 -3.33 -1.64 8.51
N GLN A 28 -3.38 -1.69 9.85
CA GLN A 28 -3.78 -0.54 10.67
C GLN A 28 -2.78 0.61 10.50
N HIS A 29 -1.48 0.33 10.51
CA HIS A 29 -0.43 1.35 10.27
C HIS A 29 -0.63 2.10 8.94
N HIS A 30 -1.08 1.39 7.90
CA HIS A 30 -1.38 1.98 6.60
C HIS A 30 -2.63 2.85 6.65
N ILE A 31 -3.70 2.36 7.30
CA ILE A 31 -4.96 3.10 7.44
C ILE A 31 -4.73 4.39 8.24
N GLU A 32 -3.96 4.32 9.33
CA GLU A 32 -3.57 5.48 10.15
C GLU A 32 -2.79 6.53 9.35
N ALA A 33 -1.85 6.09 8.50
CA ALA A 33 -1.11 6.99 7.62
C ALA A 33 -2.03 7.65 6.58
N CYS A 34 -2.90 6.86 5.94
CA CYS A 34 -3.87 7.38 4.97
C CYS A 34 -4.84 8.37 5.60
N ALA A 35 -5.34 8.10 6.82
CA ALA A 35 -6.31 8.96 7.49
C ALA A 35 -5.78 10.38 7.79
N LYS A 36 -4.46 10.58 7.78
CA LYS A 36 -3.82 11.90 7.92
C LYS A 36 -3.81 12.71 6.61
N VAL A 37 -4.05 12.07 5.46
CA VAL A 37 -4.04 12.73 4.15
C VAL A 37 -5.31 13.58 3.99
N PRO A 38 -5.18 14.89 3.72
CA PRO A 38 -6.33 15.77 3.54
C PRO A 38 -7.11 15.39 2.27
N ASN A 39 -8.43 15.46 2.35
CA ASN A 39 -9.35 15.13 1.25
C ASN A 39 -9.18 13.70 0.69
N LEU A 40 -8.70 12.75 1.51
CA LEU A 40 -8.67 11.34 1.13
C LEU A 40 -10.10 10.85 0.84
N LYS A 41 -10.31 10.34 -0.37
CA LYS A 41 -11.61 9.84 -0.81
C LYS A 41 -11.93 8.45 -0.25
N GLU A 42 -11.02 7.51 -0.45
CA GLU A 42 -11.16 6.12 -0.03
C GLU A 42 -9.81 5.41 0.00
N ILE A 43 -9.77 4.30 0.74
CA ILE A 43 -8.67 3.33 0.75
C ILE A 43 -9.16 2.07 0.04
N LEU A 44 -8.43 1.65 -0.99
CA LEU A 44 -8.71 0.41 -1.72
C LEU A 44 -7.70 -0.64 -1.29
N LEU A 45 -8.16 -1.63 -0.51
CA LEU A 45 -7.36 -2.81 -0.19
C LEU A 45 -7.52 -3.82 -1.33
N ILE A 46 -6.46 -4.04 -2.10
CA ILE A 46 -6.45 -4.99 -3.23
C ILE A 46 -5.66 -6.23 -2.82
N GLY A 47 -6.23 -7.42 -3.02
CA GLY A 47 -5.47 -8.64 -2.81
C GLY A 47 -6.26 -9.94 -2.95
N PHE A 48 -5.53 -11.04 -2.89
CA PHE A 48 -6.03 -12.40 -2.88
C PHE A 48 -6.10 -12.97 -1.45
N TYR A 49 -6.88 -12.34 -0.58
CA TYR A 49 -7.22 -12.88 0.74
C TYR A 49 -8.65 -13.42 0.70
N GLN A 50 -8.86 -14.60 1.28
CA GLN A 50 -10.23 -15.05 1.54
C GLN A 50 -10.86 -14.05 2.53
N PRO A 51 -11.99 -13.41 2.19
CA PRO A 51 -12.70 -12.59 3.15
C PRO A 51 -13.02 -13.44 4.37
N SER A 52 -12.41 -13.09 5.51
CA SER A 52 -12.76 -13.69 6.79
C SER A 52 -13.64 -12.70 7.56
N ASP A 53 -14.48 -13.24 8.44
CA ASP A 53 -15.26 -12.41 9.38
C ASP A 53 -14.35 -11.46 10.17
N GLU A 54 -13.13 -11.89 10.48
CA GLU A 54 -12.13 -11.08 11.18
C GLU A 54 -11.67 -9.87 10.37
N LEU A 55 -11.32 -10.05 9.10
CA LEU A 55 -10.91 -8.95 8.23
C LEU A 55 -12.07 -7.96 8.03
N ASN A 56 -13.27 -8.48 7.77
CA ASN A 56 -14.46 -7.63 7.60
C ASN A 56 -14.79 -6.83 8.86
N ARG A 57 -14.72 -7.46 10.05
CA ARG A 57 -14.92 -6.77 11.34
C ARG A 57 -13.84 -5.71 11.57
N PHE A 58 -12.58 -6.06 11.35
CA PHE A 58 -11.47 -5.13 11.49
C PHE A 58 -11.65 -3.90 10.59
N LEU A 59 -11.91 -4.11 9.29
CA LEU A 59 -12.12 -3.02 8.34
C LEU A 59 -13.34 -2.16 8.73
N SER A 60 -14.43 -2.77 9.19
CA SER A 60 -15.62 -2.05 9.66
C SER A 60 -15.30 -1.14 10.86
N SER A 61 -14.58 -1.67 11.86
CA SER A 61 -14.15 -0.89 13.03
C SER A 61 -13.20 0.23 12.63
N ALA A 62 -12.22 -0.05 11.77
CA ALA A 62 -11.24 0.93 11.31
C ALA A 62 -11.90 2.09 10.53
N GLN A 63 -12.89 1.81 9.69
CA GLN A 63 -13.65 2.87 9.00
C GLN A 63 -14.33 3.83 10.00
N GLN A 64 -14.89 3.30 11.09
CA GLN A 64 -15.55 4.12 12.12
C GLN A 64 -14.55 4.91 12.95
N GLU A 65 -13.46 4.28 13.36
CA GLU A 65 -12.42 4.89 14.19
C GLU A 65 -11.68 6.01 13.46
N PHE A 66 -11.21 5.73 12.24
CA PHE A 66 -10.41 6.67 11.44
C PHE A 66 -11.25 7.58 10.54
N LYS A 67 -12.57 7.37 10.47
CA LYS A 67 -13.51 8.13 9.63
C LYS A 67 -13.12 8.15 8.15
N VAL A 68 -12.63 7.01 7.65
CA VAL A 68 -12.24 6.81 6.25
C VAL A 68 -13.14 5.76 5.59
N CYS A 69 -13.35 5.89 4.27
CA CYS A 69 -14.01 4.86 3.47
C CYS A 69 -12.97 3.80 3.07
N ILE A 70 -13.24 2.52 3.32
CA ILE A 70 -12.35 1.41 2.98
C ILE A 70 -13.13 0.36 2.19
N ARG A 71 -12.67 0.04 0.98
CA ARG A 71 -13.21 -1.05 0.18
C ARG A 71 -12.18 -2.14 -0.04
N TYR A 72 -12.60 -3.38 0.08
CA TYR A 72 -11.79 -4.54 -0.25
C TYR A 72 -12.11 -5.02 -1.67
N LEU A 73 -11.10 -4.98 -2.55
CA LEU A 73 -11.16 -5.45 -3.93
C LEU A 73 -10.46 -6.79 -4.03
N GLN A 74 -11.26 -7.86 -3.95
CA GLN A 74 -10.77 -9.22 -3.93
C GLN A 74 -10.36 -9.69 -5.32
N GLU A 75 -9.10 -10.08 -5.48
CA GLU A 75 -8.65 -10.76 -6.69
C GLU A 75 -9.21 -12.19 -6.76
N TYR A 76 -9.54 -12.67 -7.96
CA TYR A 76 -9.99 -14.06 -8.16
C TYR A 76 -8.83 -15.07 -8.12
N ILE A 77 -7.63 -14.62 -8.45
CA ILE A 77 -6.35 -15.33 -8.38
C ILE A 77 -5.28 -14.30 -8.00
N ALA A 78 -4.11 -14.73 -7.52
CA ALA A 78 -3.00 -13.80 -7.33
C ALA A 78 -2.49 -13.29 -8.69
N LEU A 79 -2.92 -12.10 -9.12
CA LEU A 79 -2.59 -11.53 -10.44
C LEU A 79 -1.17 -10.92 -10.48
N GLY A 80 -0.45 -10.94 -9.37
CA GLY A 80 0.87 -10.34 -9.22
C GLY A 80 0.81 -8.84 -8.92
N THR A 81 1.99 -8.22 -8.73
CA THR A 81 2.12 -6.85 -8.18
C THR A 81 1.38 -5.79 -9.00
N GLY A 82 1.42 -5.87 -10.33
CA GLY A 82 0.70 -4.93 -11.20
C GLY A 82 -0.69 -5.41 -11.67
N GLY A 83 -0.99 -6.69 -11.48
CA GLY A 83 -2.19 -7.31 -12.04
C GLY A 83 -3.47 -6.80 -11.40
N GLY A 84 -3.50 -6.71 -10.07
CA GLY A 84 -4.63 -6.16 -9.33
C GLY A 84 -4.91 -4.70 -9.69
N LEU A 85 -3.86 -3.87 -9.82
CA LEU A 85 -4.00 -2.46 -10.24
C LEU A 85 -4.64 -2.35 -11.64
N TYR A 86 -4.16 -3.15 -12.60
CA TYR A 86 -4.73 -3.14 -13.94
C TYR A 86 -6.18 -3.66 -13.98
N HIS A 87 -6.46 -4.74 -13.23
CA HIS A 87 -7.78 -5.36 -13.17
C HIS A 87 -8.82 -4.40 -12.57
N PHE A 88 -8.45 -3.67 -11.51
CA PHE A 88 -9.34 -2.74 -10.81
C PHE A 88 -9.18 -1.28 -11.23
N ARG A 89 -8.48 -0.98 -12.34
CA ARG A 89 -8.19 0.39 -12.79
C ARG A 89 -9.43 1.28 -12.87
N ASP A 90 -10.56 0.76 -13.34
CA ASP A 90 -11.81 1.53 -13.49
C ASP A 90 -12.40 1.90 -12.12
N GLN A 91 -12.21 1.04 -11.11
CA GLN A 91 -12.62 1.31 -9.74
C GLN A 91 -11.66 2.26 -9.02
N ILE A 92 -10.35 2.17 -9.31
CA ILE A 92 -9.32 3.07 -8.78
C ILE A 92 -9.54 4.49 -9.32
N LEU A 93 -9.86 4.62 -10.61
CA LEU A 93 -10.12 5.89 -11.27
C LEU A 93 -11.56 6.39 -11.08
N PHE A 94 -12.39 5.66 -10.34
CA PHE A 94 -13.80 6.01 -10.19
C PHE A 94 -13.97 7.36 -9.49
N GLY A 95 -14.75 8.24 -10.13
CA GLY A 95 -14.99 9.61 -9.70
C GLY A 95 -13.73 10.48 -9.73
N ASN A 96 -12.88 10.24 -10.74
CA ASN A 96 -11.80 11.11 -11.22
C ASN A 96 -10.89 11.64 -10.09
N PRO A 97 -10.19 10.75 -9.36
CA PRO A 97 -9.23 11.21 -8.38
C PRO A 97 -8.13 12.02 -9.07
N GLU A 98 -7.72 13.13 -8.45
CA GLU A 98 -6.60 13.92 -8.96
C GLU A 98 -5.30 13.11 -8.92
N LYS A 99 -5.11 12.35 -7.82
CA LYS A 99 -3.91 11.58 -7.50
C LYS A 99 -4.29 10.35 -6.67
N PHE A 100 -3.44 9.33 -6.68
CA PHE A 100 -3.57 8.17 -5.80
C PHE A 100 -2.20 7.72 -5.28
N PHE A 101 -2.20 7.16 -4.07
CA PHE A 101 -1.03 6.49 -3.52
C PHE A 101 -1.08 5.00 -3.80
N VAL A 102 0.07 4.40 -4.05
CA VAL A 102 0.21 2.94 -4.12
C VAL A 102 1.20 2.53 -3.05
N MET A 103 0.77 1.64 -2.17
CA MET A 103 1.58 1.09 -1.10
C MET A 103 1.47 -0.43 -1.13
N ASN A 104 2.56 -1.11 -0.83
CA ASN A 104 2.51 -2.55 -0.64
C ASN A 104 2.12 -2.85 0.81
N ALA A 105 1.03 -3.61 1.01
CA ALA A 105 0.45 -3.88 2.31
C ALA A 105 1.37 -4.67 3.26
N ASP A 106 2.48 -5.22 2.78
CA ASP A 106 3.49 -5.90 3.60
C ASP A 106 4.73 -5.08 3.93
N VAL A 107 4.76 -3.80 3.55
CA VAL A 107 5.79 -2.84 3.91
C VAL A 107 5.34 -2.10 5.16
N CYS A 108 6.18 -2.05 6.19
CA CYS A 108 5.92 -1.28 7.39
C CYS A 108 6.99 -0.21 7.53
N CYS A 109 6.59 1.07 7.45
CA CYS A 109 7.44 2.22 7.69
C CYS A 109 6.60 3.41 8.16
N GLU A 110 7.26 4.49 8.56
CA GLU A 110 6.60 5.79 8.68
C GLU A 110 6.33 6.31 7.27
N PHE A 111 5.05 6.35 6.86
CA PHE A 111 4.65 6.79 5.54
C PHE A 111 4.43 8.32 5.52
N PRO A 112 5.31 9.11 4.86
CA PRO A 112 5.20 10.56 4.81
C PRO A 112 4.24 11.00 3.69
N LEU A 113 3.00 10.49 3.71
CA LEU A 113 2.05 10.67 2.61
C LEU A 113 1.66 12.14 2.39
N VAL A 114 1.56 12.91 3.48
CA VAL A 114 1.23 14.33 3.42
C VAL A 114 2.38 15.11 2.79
N GLU A 115 3.61 14.86 3.22
CA GLU A 115 4.80 15.49 2.69
C GLU A 115 5.02 15.13 1.21
N MET A 116 4.75 13.87 0.82
CA MET A 116 4.78 13.44 -0.58
C MET A 116 3.74 14.20 -1.41
N MET A 117 2.52 14.38 -0.89
CA MET A 117 1.46 15.14 -1.57
C MET A 117 1.85 16.61 -1.75
N GLU A 118 2.35 17.27 -0.70
CA GLU A 118 2.79 18.67 -0.72
C GLU A 118 3.99 18.87 -1.66
N PHE A 119 4.93 17.92 -1.67
CA PHE A 119 6.06 17.94 -2.60
C PHE A 119 5.59 17.85 -4.04
N GLN A 120 4.63 16.98 -4.35
CA GLN A 120 4.06 16.89 -5.70
C GLN A 120 3.33 18.18 -6.10
N GLN A 121 2.58 18.80 -5.18
CA GLN A 121 1.87 20.04 -5.47
C GLN A 121 2.81 21.22 -5.71
N SER A 122 3.94 21.28 -5.01
CA SER A 122 4.89 22.39 -5.11
C SER A 122 5.88 22.26 -6.26
N ARG A 123 6.21 21.03 -6.71
CA ARG A 123 7.28 20.79 -7.70
C ARG A 123 6.90 19.86 -8.86
N GLY A 124 5.75 19.19 -8.78
CA GLY A 124 5.38 18.17 -9.74
C GLY A 124 4.78 18.76 -11.02
N HIS A 125 5.27 18.27 -12.16
CA HIS A 125 4.50 18.31 -13.40
C HIS A 125 3.37 17.27 -13.30
N LEU A 126 2.28 17.47 -14.05
CA LEU A 126 1.13 16.56 -14.02
C LEU A 126 1.50 15.10 -14.37
N ASP A 127 2.61 14.90 -15.07
CA ASP A 127 3.09 13.59 -15.53
C ASP A 127 4.20 12.99 -14.65
N SER A 128 4.45 13.52 -13.45
CA SER A 128 5.47 12.98 -12.53
C SER A 128 4.87 12.05 -11.45
N PHE A 129 5.65 11.05 -11.05
CA PHE A 129 5.37 10.21 -9.89
C PHE A 129 6.45 10.39 -8.83
N ILE A 130 6.11 10.14 -7.57
CA ILE A 130 7.04 10.18 -6.44
C ILE A 130 7.20 8.76 -5.92
N MET A 131 8.45 8.33 -5.72
CA MET A 131 8.76 7.06 -5.06
C MET A 131 9.40 7.32 -3.71
N LEU A 132 8.90 6.62 -2.69
CA LEU A 132 9.57 6.51 -1.40
C LEU A 132 10.58 5.37 -1.49
N GLY A 133 11.86 5.67 -1.28
CA GLY A 133 12.95 4.71 -1.27
C GLY A 133 13.78 4.82 0.00
N THR A 134 14.55 3.77 0.30
CA THR A 134 15.57 3.77 1.35
C THR A 134 16.90 3.37 0.75
N THR A 135 17.99 3.78 1.39
CA THR A 135 19.32 3.28 1.03
C THR A 135 19.44 1.80 1.38
N ALA A 136 20.06 1.05 0.48
CA ALA A 136 20.32 -0.37 0.64
C ALA A 136 21.81 -0.64 0.44
N ASN A 137 22.39 -1.50 1.28
CA ASN A 137 23.74 -1.98 1.01
C ASN A 137 23.76 -2.93 -0.19
N ARG A 138 24.96 -3.20 -0.74
CA ARG A 138 25.15 -4.06 -1.93
C ARG A 138 24.53 -5.44 -1.82
N ARG A 139 24.39 -6.00 -0.62
CA ARG A 139 23.77 -7.32 -0.42
C ARG A 139 22.25 -7.23 -0.45
N GLN A 140 21.68 -6.16 0.12
CA GLN A 140 20.25 -5.89 0.10
C GLN A 140 19.76 -5.50 -1.29
N SER A 141 20.54 -4.73 -2.04
CA SER A 141 20.17 -4.26 -3.40
C SER A 141 19.90 -5.41 -4.36
N MET A 142 20.53 -6.57 -4.17
CA MET A 142 20.30 -7.77 -4.99
C MET A 142 18.89 -8.37 -4.84
N ASN A 143 18.13 -7.99 -3.81
CA ASN A 143 16.81 -8.56 -3.52
C ASN A 143 15.64 -7.65 -3.91
N TYR A 144 15.90 -6.42 -4.34
CA TYR A 144 14.89 -5.40 -4.60
C TYR A 144 15.16 -4.64 -5.91
N GLY A 145 14.14 -3.96 -6.42
CA GLY A 145 14.34 -2.95 -7.46
C GLY A 145 15.21 -1.82 -6.92
N CYS A 146 16.22 -1.41 -7.67
CA CYS A 146 17.13 -0.33 -7.29
C CYS A 146 16.93 0.85 -8.25
N ILE A 147 16.81 2.03 -7.67
CA ILE A 147 16.88 3.29 -8.42
C ILE A 147 18.33 3.74 -8.35
N VAL A 148 18.92 4.02 -9.52
CA VAL A 148 20.27 4.55 -9.64
C VAL A 148 20.15 5.93 -10.24
N GLU A 149 20.51 6.93 -9.46
CA GLU A 149 20.57 8.32 -9.90
C GLU A 149 21.97 8.63 -10.40
N ASN A 150 22.08 9.24 -11.57
CA ASN A 150 23.30 9.88 -12.00
C ASN A 150 23.50 11.19 -11.24
N GLN A 151 24.48 11.24 -10.33
CA GLN A 151 24.73 12.41 -9.48
C GLN A 151 25.06 13.72 -10.23
N GLN A 152 25.44 13.64 -11.52
CA GLN A 152 25.77 14.82 -12.32
C GLN A 152 24.58 15.34 -13.12
N THR A 153 23.75 14.43 -13.65
CA THR A 153 22.62 14.79 -14.53
C THR A 153 21.27 14.74 -13.82
N HIS A 154 21.21 14.15 -12.62
CA HIS A 154 19.97 13.82 -11.90
C HIS A 154 18.99 12.99 -12.74
N GLU A 155 19.52 12.21 -13.68
CA GLU A 155 18.80 11.19 -14.47
C GLU A 155 18.71 9.84 -13.72
#